data_AF-A0A9N9IKW6-F1
#
_entry.id   AF-A0A9N9IKW6-F1
#
_cell.length_a   1.000
_cell.length_b   1.000
_cell.length_c   1.000
_cell.angle_alpha   90.00
_cell.angle_beta   90.00
_cell.angle_gamma   90.00
#
_symmetry.space_group_name_H-M   'P 1'
#
loop_
_entity.id
_entity.type
_entity.pdbx_description
1 polymer ?
#
loop_
_entity_poly.entity_id
_entity_poly.type
_entity_poly.pdbx_seq_one_letter_code
_entity_poly.pdbx_strand_id
1 'polypeptide(L)' 'MLQEQSRKRVAIIGSGSAGMGAAWLLSEHSPHNVTLYEQYDYLGGHTHTVDFTVPPNSSFFRDDHLPIPIN' A
#
# COMPACT_ATOMS: atom_id res chain seq x y z
N MET A 1 12.19 4.06 37.54
CA MET A 1 13.15 3.42 36.61
C MET A 1 12.51 3.39 35.25
N LEU A 2 13.04 4.15 34.28
CA LEU A 2 12.69 3.93 32.88
C LEU A 2 13.59 2.77 32.41
N GLN A 3 13.00 1.64 32.04
CA GLN A 3 13.76 0.59 31.39
C GLN A 3 14.19 1.11 30.02
N GLU A 4 15.50 1.21 29.79
CA GLU A 4 16.02 1.37 28.43
C GLU A 4 15.64 0.12 27.63
N GLN A 5 14.78 0.30 26.63
CA GLN A 5 14.50 -0.77 25.66
C GLN A 5 15.73 -0.94 24.77
N SER A 6 16.46 -2.03 24.99
CA SER A 6 17.56 -2.44 24.13
C SER A 6 17.11 -2.52 22.66
N ARG A 7 17.92 -1.96 21.75
CA ARG A 7 17.70 -1.98 20.31
C ARG A 7 17.71 -3.42 19.81
N LYS A 8 16.57 -3.89 19.29
CA LYS A 8 16.40 -5.22 18.68
C LYS A 8 16.35 -5.13 17.16
N ARG A 9 16.56 -6.28 16.51
CA ARG A 9 16.26 -6.48 15.08
C ARG A 9 14.91 -7.18 14.98
N VAL A 10 14.00 -6.62 14.19
CA VAL A 10 12.62 -7.08 14.04
C VAL A 10 12.37 -7.39 12.58
N ALA A 11 11.97 -8.63 12.29
CA ALA A 11 11.49 -9.01 10.97
C ALA A 11 9.95 -9.02 10.98
N ILE A 12 9.34 -8.28 10.06
CA ILE A 12 7.90 -8.29 9.84
C ILE A 12 7.65 -9.06 8.55
N ILE A 13 6.79 -10.07 8.61
CA ILE A 13 6.46 -10.93 7.47
C ILE A 13 5.07 -10.56 6.96
N GLY A 14 5.00 -10.07 5.73
CA GLY A 14 3.80 -9.57 5.06
C GLY A 14 3.68 -8.05 5.14
N SER A 15 3.42 -7.42 4.01
CA SER A 15 3.26 -5.97 3.81
C SER A 15 1.80 -5.54 3.62
N GLY A 16 0.86 -6.34 4.13
CA GLY A 16 -0.53 -5.91 4.25
C GLY A 16 -0.70 -4.72 5.20
N SER A 17 -1.93 -4.23 5.35
CA SER A 17 -2.25 -3.10 6.23
C SER A 17 -1.69 -3.23 7.65
N ALA A 18 -1.81 -4.43 8.25
CA ALA A 18 -1.27 -4.71 9.58
C ALA A 18 0.27 -4.66 9.62
N GLY A 19 0.94 -5.23 8.61
CA GLY A 19 2.41 -5.28 8.54
C GLY A 19 3.02 -3.90 8.34
N MET A 20 2.46 -3.09 7.43
CA MET A 20 2.89 -1.70 7.24
C MET A 20 2.62 -0.83 8.46
N GLY A 21 1.47 -0.99 9.13
CA GLY A 21 1.17 -0.28 10.37
C GLY A 21 2.15 -0.62 11.49
N ALA A 22 2.50 -1.90 11.66
CA ALA A 22 3.51 -2.34 12.62
C ALA A 22 4.91 -1.82 12.26
N ALA A 23 5.29 -1.87 10.98
CA ALA A 23 6.57 -1.38 10.50
C ALA A 23 6.72 0.11 10.77
N TRP A 24 5.70 0.90 10.43
CA TRP A 24 5.65 2.34 10.63
C TRP A 24 5.78 2.72 12.12
N LEU A 25 4.99 2.09 12.99
CA LEU A 25 5.02 2.40 14.41
C LEU A 25 6.40 2.06 15.02
N LEU A 26 6.96 0.91 14.66
CA LEU A 26 8.26 0.48 15.17
C LEU A 26 9.42 1.29 14.58
N SER A 27 9.34 1.74 13.33
CA SER A 27 10.38 2.59 12.74
C SER A 27 10.37 4.00 13.31
N GLU A 28 9.19 4.56 13.57
CA GLU A 28 9.04 5.96 13.97
C GLU A 28 9.17 6.16 15.49
N HIS A 29 8.65 5.21 16.28
CA HIS A 29 8.49 5.38 17.72
C HIS A 29 9.30 4.39 18.56
N SER A 30 10.23 3.65 17.95
CA SER A 30 11.09 2.73 18.69
C SER A 30 12.54 2.78 18.21
N PRO A 31 13.51 2.40 19.04
CA PRO A 31 14.91 2.34 18.63
C PRO A 31 15.23 1.10 17.77
N HIS A 32 14.23 0.28 17.40
CA HIS A 32 14.45 -1.01 16.78
C HIS A 32 14.82 -0.91 15.31
N ASN A 33 15.64 -1.85 14.83
CA ASN A 33 15.94 -2.00 13.42
C ASN A 33 14.92 -2.96 12.81
N VAL A 34 14.07 -2.45 11.91
CA VAL A 34 12.94 -3.17 11.33
C VAL A 34 13.25 -3.55 9.89
N THR A 35 12.95 -4.79 9.51
CA THR A 35 12.99 -5.26 8.13
C THR A 35 11.64 -5.87 7.78
N LEU A 36 11.02 -5.38 6.71
CA LEU A 36 9.76 -5.89 6.18
C LEU A 36 10.04 -6.85 5.02
N TYR A 37 9.43 -8.03 5.05
CA TYR A 37 9.51 -9.03 3.99
C TYR A 37 8.13 -9.23 3.38
N GLU A 38 8.08 -9.30 2.07
CA GLU A 38 6.87 -9.55 1.28
C GLU A 38 7.17 -10.61 0.22
N GLN A 39 6.20 -11.48 -0.07
CA GLN A 39 6.35 -12.52 -1.09
C GLN A 39 6.14 -11.98 -2.52
N TYR A 40 5.32 -10.93 -2.65
CA TYR A 40 5.03 -10.29 -3.93
C TYR A 40 5.98 -9.13 -4.23
N ASP A 41 5.95 -8.65 -5.48
CA ASP A 41 6.68 -7.48 -5.97
C ASP A 41 5.96 -6.15 -5.69
N TYR A 42 4.88 -6.18 -4.90
CA TYR A 42 4.09 -5.02 -4.50
C TYR A 42 3.69 -5.07 -3.02
N LEU A 43 3.40 -3.91 -2.45
CA LEU A 43 2.95 -3.76 -1.07
C LEU A 43 1.42 -3.62 -0.98
N GLY A 44 0.84 -3.92 0.19
CA GLY A 44 -0.59 -3.69 0.46
C GLY A 44 -1.41 -4.98 0.65
N GLY A 45 -0.88 -6.14 0.25
CA GLY A 45 -1.56 -7.42 0.39
C GLY A 45 -2.91 -7.43 -0.33
N HIS A 46 -4.01 -7.66 0.41
CA HIS A 46 -5.37 -7.62 -0.15
C HIS A 46 -5.83 -6.22 -0.56
N THR A 47 -5.18 -5.16 -0.08
CA THR A 47 -5.42 -3.79 -0.52
C THR A 47 -4.66 -3.53 -1.83
N HIS A 48 -5.03 -4.25 -2.88
CA HIS A 48 -4.41 -4.16 -4.20
C HIS A 48 -5.30 -3.37 -5.15
N THR A 49 -4.98 -2.10 -5.33
CA THR A 49 -5.61 -1.27 -6.37
C THR A 49 -4.87 -1.50 -7.68
N VAL A 50 -5.61 -1.77 -8.73
CA VAL A 50 -5.06 -1.96 -10.08
C VAL A 50 -5.45 -0.79 -10.97
N ASP A 51 -4.51 -0.35 -11.81
CA ASP A 51 -4.81 0.64 -12.83
C ASP A 51 -5.73 0.04 -13.89
N PHE A 52 -6.84 0.72 -14.16
CA PHE A 52 -7.79 0.33 -15.19
C PHE A 52 -7.73 1.33 -16.34
N THR A 53 -7.38 0.83 -17.54
CA THR A 53 -7.46 1.62 -18.77
C THR A 53 -8.79 1.37 -19.46
N VAL A 54 -9.53 2.44 -19.72
CA VAL A 54 -10.82 2.40 -20.41
C VAL A 54 -10.59 1.93 -21.87
N PRO A 55 -11.27 0.87 -22.32
CA PRO A 55 -11.18 0.42 -23.70
C PRO A 55 -11.68 1.50 -24.68
N PRO A 56 -11.08 1.67 -25.88
CA PRO A 56 -11.45 2.72 -26.84
C PRO A 56 -12.93 2.75 -27.25
N ASN A 57 -13.63 1.62 -27.11
CA ASN A 57 -15.01 1.45 -27.54
C ASN A 57 -15.99 1.16 -26.39
N SER A 58 -15.61 1.39 -25.13
CA SER A 58 -16.55 1.16 -24.02
C SER A 58 -17.62 2.26 -24.00
N SER A 59 -18.85 1.90 -24.40
CA SER A 59 -20.02 2.77 -24.34
C SER A 59 -20.45 3.15 -22.92
N PHE A 60 -19.86 2.49 -21.91
CA PHE A 60 -20.15 2.67 -20.47
C PHE A 60 -19.59 3.97 -19.86
N PHE A 61 -18.56 4.57 -20.45
CA PHE A 61 -17.92 5.81 -19.94
C PHE A 61 -18.22 7.02 -20.83
N ARG A 62 -19.30 6.96 -21.63
CA ARG A 62 -19.83 8.15 -22.28
C ARG A 62 -20.41 9.02 -21.18
N ASP A 63 -19.66 10.04 -20.78
CA ASP A 63 -20.19 11.09 -19.93
C ASP A 63 -21.25 11.82 -20.77
N ASP A 64 -22.52 11.53 -20.52
CA ASP A 64 -23.69 12.05 -21.25
C ASP A 64 -23.85 13.59 -21.09
N HIS A 65 -22.88 14.26 -20.47
CA HIS A 65 -22.90 15.68 -20.14
C HIS A 65 -21.89 16.55 -20.91
N LEU A 66 -21.16 16.03 -21.90
CA LEU A 66 -20.46 16.89 -22.88
C LEU A 66 -21.04 16.73 -24.30
N PRO A 67 -21.51 17.81 -24.95
CA PRO A 67 -21.84 17.76 -26.36
C PRO A 67 -20.54 17.92 -27.15
N ILE A 68 -20.05 16.84 -27.76
CA ILE A 68 -19.15 16.96 -28.90
C ILE A 68 -19.64 16.05 -30.02
N PRO A 69 -19.98 16.60 -31.20
CA PRO A 69 -20.36 15.79 -32.34
C PRO A 69 -19.12 15.05 -32.84
N ILE A 70 -19.31 13.76 -33.11
CA ILE A 70 -18.41 13.04 -34.01
C ILE A 70 -18.98 13.18 -35.43
N ASN A 71 -18.23 13.92 -36.24
CA ASN A 71 -18.50 14.42 -37.60
C ASN A 71 -19.27 15.74 -37.70
#